data_AF-X1IF97-F1
#
_entry.id   AF-X1IF97-F1
#
_cell.length_a   1.000
_cell.length_b   1.000
_cell.length_c   1.000
_cell.angle_alpha   90.00
_cell.angle_beta   90.00
_cell.angle_gamma   90.00
#
_symmetry.space_group_name_H-M   'P 1'
#
loop_
_entity.id
_entity.type
_entity.pdbx_description
1 polymer ?
#
loop_
_entity_poly.entity_id
_entity_poly.type
_entity_poly.pdbx_seq_one_letter_code
_entity_poly.pdbx_strand_id
1 'polypeptide(L)'
;MVNRIGSATRKTGEVDIEIEIHLDEVGEYQISITSDKEEPDFGFSALSLFEHLFAQIYHHGRMGGQVKGHGDLPHHIVEDIGICWGQALKEALGERKGIERFQSLSVPFEGSLASVAIDLSGRGYAVLDFQDMDNKTLAGMA
;
A
#
# COMPACT_ATOMS: atom_id res chain seq x y z
N MET A 1 -16.09 -15.24 15.01
CA MET A 1 -15.26 -15.04 13.81
C MET A 1 -13.85 -14.77 14.30
N VAL A 2 -12.83 -15.37 13.68
CA VAL A 2 -11.43 -15.08 14.03
C VAL A 2 -11.11 -13.71 13.43
N ASN A 3 -10.63 -12.77 14.23
CA ASN A 3 -10.21 -11.47 13.72
C ASN A 3 -8.99 -11.67 12.82
N ARG A 4 -9.12 -11.34 11.53
CA ARG A 4 -8.02 -11.38 10.57
C ARG A 4 -7.21 -10.09 10.67
N ILE A 5 -6.32 -10.09 11.66
CA ILE A 5 -5.43 -8.98 11.99
C ILE A 5 -4.00 -9.42 11.77
N GLY A 6 -3.19 -8.55 11.19
CA GLY A 6 -1.76 -8.78 11.00
C GLY A 6 -0.98 -7.50 11.18
N SER A 7 0.25 -7.64 11.64
CA SER A 7 1.12 -6.52 12.00
C SER A 7 2.54 -6.73 11.50
N ALA A 8 3.25 -5.64 11.25
CA ALA A 8 4.66 -5.69 10.91
C ALA A 8 5.34 -4.41 11.37
N THR A 9 6.55 -4.57 11.90
CA THR A 9 7.43 -3.46 12.23
C THR A 9 8.77 -3.62 11.54
N ARG A 10 9.37 -2.52 11.11
CA ARG A 10 10.70 -2.51 10.50
C ARG A 10 11.43 -1.24 10.89
N LYS A 11 12.64 -1.41 11.40
CA LYS A 11 13.52 -0.30 11.77
C LYS A 11 14.91 -0.53 11.21
N THR A 12 15.39 0.42 10.43
CA THR A 12 16.75 0.43 9.85
C THR A 12 17.40 1.80 10.10
N GLY A 13 18.56 2.02 9.48
CA GLY A 13 19.15 3.37 9.45
C GLY A 13 18.43 4.34 8.51
N GLU A 14 17.52 3.84 7.67
CA GLU A 14 16.81 4.60 6.63
C GLU A 14 15.35 4.86 7.00
N VAL A 15 14.69 3.91 7.68
CA VAL A 15 13.25 3.96 7.98
C VAL A 15 12.88 3.45 9.38
N ASP A 16 11.72 3.89 9.87
CA ASP A 16 11.00 3.36 11.03
C ASP A 16 9.51 3.21 10.67
N ILE A 17 9.03 1.97 10.57
CA ILE A 17 7.71 1.62 10.06
C ILE A 17 6.97 0.70 11.02
N GLU A 18 5.69 1.00 11.24
CA GLU A 18 4.74 0.21 12.00
C GLU A 18 3.44 0.09 11.18
N ILE A 19 3.00 -1.14 10.92
CA ILE A 19 1.76 -1.42 10.18
C ILE A 19 0.91 -2.43 10.95
N GLU A 20 -0.38 -2.17 10.99
CA GLU A 20 -1.45 -3.07 11.42
C GLU A 20 -2.55 -3.08 10.36
N ILE A 21 -3.04 -4.26 9.97
CA ILE A 21 -4.09 -4.44 8.94
C ILE A 21 -5.22 -5.27 9.53
N HIS A 22 -6.44 -4.78 9.41
CA HIS A 22 -7.67 -5.45 9.79
C HIS A 22 -8.49 -5.77 8.54
N LEU A 23 -8.53 -7.05 8.11
CA LEU A 23 -9.17 -7.44 6.83
C LEU A 23 -10.70 -7.44 6.86
N ASP A 24 -11.31 -7.42 8.05
CA ASP A 24 -12.75 -7.54 8.26
C ASP A 24 -13.40 -6.28 8.86
N GLU A 25 -12.63 -5.22 9.05
CA GLU A 25 -13.10 -3.96 9.65
C GLU A 25 -13.23 -2.89 8.56
N VAL A 26 -14.38 -2.26 8.45
CA VAL A 26 -14.69 -1.35 7.33
C VAL A 26 -14.58 0.09 7.79
N GLY A 27 -13.72 0.86 7.13
CA GLY A 27 -13.72 2.33 7.22
C GLY A 27 -12.98 2.92 8.40
N GLU A 28 -12.30 2.10 9.21
CA GLU A 28 -11.47 2.56 10.32
C GLU A 28 -9.99 2.36 9.99
N TYR A 29 -9.37 3.35 9.35
CA TYR A 29 -7.94 3.32 9.08
C TYR A 29 -7.26 4.68 9.31
N GLN A 30 -5.97 4.63 9.70
CA GLN A 30 -5.13 5.80 9.86
C GLN A 30 -3.77 5.59 9.18
N ILE A 31 -3.39 6.51 8.30
CA ILE A 31 -2.11 6.48 7.57
C ILE A 31 -1.36 7.79 7.87
N SER A 32 -0.11 7.67 8.30
CA SER A 32 0.76 8.79 8.64
C SER A 32 2.18 8.48 8.19
N ILE A 33 2.65 9.17 7.15
CA ILE A 33 3.91 8.94 6.48
C ILE A 33 4.67 10.26 6.41
N THR A 34 5.89 10.26 6.94
CA THR A 34 6.72 11.46 7.03
C THR A 34 8.14 11.16 6.54
N SER A 35 8.86 12.19 6.10
CA SER A 35 10.27 12.06 5.76
C SER A 35 11.09 13.21 6.33
N ASP A 36 12.36 12.95 6.63
CA ASP A 36 13.33 13.97 7.00
C ASP A 36 13.61 14.96 5.86
N LYS A 37 13.49 14.50 4.61
CA LYS A 37 13.65 15.35 3.43
C LYS A 37 12.29 15.78 2.92
N GLU A 38 12.02 17.08 3.03
CA GLU A 38 10.91 17.73 2.36
C GLU A 38 11.26 17.91 0.88
N GLU A 39 10.32 17.55 0.00
CA GLU A 39 10.38 17.87 -1.42
C GLU A 39 9.17 18.73 -1.78
N PRO A 40 9.33 20.04 -2.02
CA PRO A 40 8.33 20.81 -2.73
C PRO A 40 8.92 21.49 -3.97
N ASP A 41 8.56 20.99 -5.16
CA ASP A 41 8.61 21.78 -6.40
C ASP A 41 7.21 22.25 -6.85
N PHE A 42 6.11 21.60 -6.39
CA PHE A 42 4.75 21.82 -6.95
C PHE A 42 3.60 21.99 -5.92
N GLY A 43 3.91 22.24 -4.64
CA GLY A 43 2.89 22.54 -3.60
C GLY A 43 2.24 21.32 -2.92
N PHE A 44 2.63 20.10 -3.30
CA PHE A 44 2.31 18.84 -2.62
C PHE A 44 3.48 17.85 -2.81
N SER A 45 3.76 17.01 -1.81
CA SER A 45 4.89 16.06 -1.84
C SER A 45 4.52 14.72 -2.47
N ALA A 46 5.52 13.98 -2.97
CA ALA A 46 5.33 12.60 -3.43
C ALA A 46 4.72 11.71 -2.34
N LEU A 47 5.11 11.89 -1.07
CA LEU A 47 4.55 11.12 0.04
C LEU A 47 3.08 11.43 0.30
N SER A 48 2.65 12.68 0.16
CA SER A 48 1.22 13.03 0.28
C SER A 48 0.38 12.37 -0.82
N LEU A 49 0.90 12.28 -2.05
CA LEU A 49 0.23 11.53 -3.12
C LEU A 49 0.22 10.02 -2.81
N PHE A 50 1.32 9.47 -2.29
CA PHE A 50 1.37 8.06 -1.89
C PHE A 50 0.33 7.75 -0.82
N GLU A 51 0.28 8.55 0.25
CA GLU A 51 -0.74 8.44 1.30
C GLU A 51 -2.15 8.44 0.72
N HIS A 52 -2.45 9.37 -0.20
CA HIS A 52 -3.75 9.45 -0.84
C HIS A 52 -4.10 8.19 -1.64
N LEU A 53 -3.19 7.70 -2.47
CA LEU A 53 -3.39 6.49 -3.27
C LEU A 53 -3.46 5.24 -2.40
N PHE A 54 -2.62 5.15 -1.38
CA PHE A 54 -2.56 4.01 -0.46
C PHE A 54 -3.83 3.93 0.41
N ALA A 55 -4.39 5.07 0.81
CA ALA A 55 -5.68 5.12 1.50
C ALA A 55 -6.83 4.50 0.68
N GLN A 56 -6.78 4.56 -0.65
CA GLN A 56 -7.81 3.96 -1.51
C GLN A 56 -7.86 2.43 -1.37
N ILE A 57 -6.71 1.78 -1.07
CA ILE A 57 -6.65 0.34 -0.82
C ILE A 57 -7.50 -0.01 0.40
N TYR A 58 -7.40 0.75 1.49
CA TYR A 58 -8.19 0.53 2.70
C TYR A 58 -9.67 0.86 2.48
N HIS A 59 -9.96 2.01 1.85
CA HIS A 59 -11.32 2.47 1.60
C HIS A 59 -12.11 1.50 0.70
N HIS A 60 -11.59 1.18 -0.48
CA HIS A 60 -12.28 0.32 -1.44
C HIS A 60 -12.09 -1.18 -1.16
N GLY A 61 -11.00 -1.56 -0.50
CA GLY A 61 -10.78 -2.92 0.00
C GLY A 61 -11.63 -3.28 1.21
N ARG A 62 -12.34 -2.30 1.81
CA ARG A 62 -13.14 -2.47 3.03
C ARG A 62 -12.30 -3.00 4.20
N MET A 63 -11.09 -2.46 4.34
CA MET A 63 -10.12 -2.83 5.37
C MET A 63 -9.95 -1.69 6.38
N GLY A 64 -9.49 -2.05 7.56
CA GLY A 64 -9.09 -1.14 8.62
C GLY A 64 -7.62 -1.30 8.97
N GLY A 65 -7.16 -0.50 9.93
CA GLY A 65 -5.82 -0.64 10.52
C GLY A 65 -5.03 0.66 10.59
N GLN A 66 -3.72 0.54 10.80
CA GLN A 66 -2.84 1.68 11.01
C GLN A 66 -1.55 1.52 10.22
N VAL A 67 -1.06 2.62 9.65
CA VAL A 67 0.23 2.69 8.96
C VAL A 67 0.96 3.92 9.46
N LYS A 68 2.11 3.71 10.09
CA LYS A 68 3.05 4.77 10.46
C LYS A 68 4.36 4.51 9.72
N GLY A 69 4.83 5.51 8.99
CA GLY A 69 6.12 5.46 8.31
C GLY A 69 6.90 6.75 8.53
N HIS A 70 8.17 6.59 8.84
CA HIS A 70 9.13 7.69 8.89
C HIS A 70 10.44 7.24 8.24
N GLY A 71 11.14 8.13 7.54
CA GLY A 71 12.45 7.80 6.99
C GLY A 71 13.17 8.95 6.30
N ASP A 72 14.34 8.64 5.77
CA ASP A 72 15.29 9.63 5.24
C ASP A 72 14.90 10.23 3.88
N LEU A 73 14.26 9.44 3.01
CA LEU A 73 13.86 9.82 1.64
C LEU A 73 12.58 9.08 1.19
N PRO A 74 11.77 9.68 0.27
CA PRO A 74 10.51 9.08 -0.17
C PRO A 74 10.61 7.66 -0.74
N HIS A 75 11.64 7.36 -1.54
CA HIS A 75 11.81 6.03 -2.15
C HIS A 75 11.90 4.92 -1.09
N HIS A 76 12.80 5.09 -0.11
CA HIS A 76 13.03 4.08 0.93
C HIS A 76 11.77 3.86 1.77
N ILE A 77 11.08 4.94 2.14
CA ILE A 77 9.84 4.87 2.92
C ILE A 77 8.76 4.10 2.16
N VAL A 78 8.54 4.40 0.88
CA VAL A 78 7.51 3.75 0.07
C VAL A 78 7.83 2.25 -0.13
N GLU A 79 9.08 1.92 -0.45
CA GLU A 79 9.53 0.53 -0.59
C GLU A 79 9.27 -0.27 0.69
N ASP A 80 9.72 0.26 1.82
CA ASP A 80 9.65 -0.47 3.08
C ASP A 80 8.25 -0.53 3.66
N ILE A 81 7.38 0.45 3.38
CA ILE A 81 5.94 0.34 3.66
C ILE A 81 5.35 -0.81 2.85
N GLY A 82 5.71 -0.95 1.58
CA GLY A 82 5.27 -2.08 0.74
C GLY A 82 5.70 -3.43 1.32
N ILE A 83 6.94 -3.53 1.81
CA ILE A 83 7.46 -4.75 2.46
C ILE A 83 6.67 -5.06 3.73
N CYS A 84 6.55 -4.10 4.66
CA CYS A 84 5.83 -4.29 5.92
C CYS A 84 4.34 -4.58 5.69
N TRP A 85 3.71 -3.91 4.73
CA TRP A 85 2.30 -4.13 4.42
C TRP A 85 2.06 -5.53 3.87
N GLY A 86 2.95 -6.03 3.00
CA GLY A 86 2.89 -7.41 2.51
C GLY A 86 3.10 -8.44 3.63
N GLN A 87 3.94 -8.15 4.62
CA GLN A 87 4.14 -9.00 5.80
C GLN A 87 2.89 -9.02 6.70
N ALA A 88 2.34 -7.85 7.04
CA ALA A 88 1.13 -7.73 7.83
C ALA A 88 -0.06 -8.40 7.13
N LEU A 89 -0.21 -8.23 5.80
CA LEU A 89 -1.26 -8.89 5.03
C LEU A 89 -1.10 -10.42 5.07
N LYS A 90 0.14 -10.91 4.93
CA LYS A 90 0.42 -12.35 5.01
C LYS A 90 0.04 -12.92 6.38
N GLU A 91 0.29 -12.20 7.46
CA GLU A 91 -0.12 -12.59 8.81
C GLU A 91 -1.65 -12.58 8.93
N ALA A 92 -2.32 -11.50 8.53
CA ALA A 92 -3.77 -11.35 8.61
C ALA A 92 -4.53 -12.43 7.82
N LEU A 93 -3.96 -12.88 6.70
CA LEU A 93 -4.51 -13.97 5.89
C LEU A 93 -4.38 -15.37 6.53
N GLY A 94 -3.48 -15.54 7.50
CA GLY A 94 -3.27 -16.80 8.22
C GLY A 94 -3.09 -18.03 7.32
N GLU A 95 -3.87 -19.08 7.57
CA GLU A 95 -3.82 -20.33 6.80
C GLU A 95 -4.38 -20.22 5.37
N ARG A 96 -5.06 -19.11 5.01
CA ARG A 96 -5.66 -18.87 3.68
C ARG A 96 -6.65 -19.96 3.24
N LYS A 97 -7.31 -20.60 4.19
CA LYS A 97 -8.36 -21.59 3.92
C LYS A 97 -9.73 -20.90 3.82
N GLY A 98 -10.51 -21.30 2.82
CA GLY A 98 -11.88 -20.79 2.64
C GLY A 98 -11.99 -19.36 2.11
N ILE A 99 -10.90 -18.78 1.59
CA ILE A 99 -10.91 -17.46 0.95
C ILE A 99 -11.11 -17.59 -0.56
N GLU A 100 -11.63 -16.54 -1.17
CA GLU A 100 -11.56 -16.37 -2.63
C GLU A 100 -10.10 -16.13 -3.03
N ARG A 101 -9.44 -17.17 -3.56
CA ARG A 101 -8.00 -17.15 -3.84
C ARG A 101 -7.65 -16.30 -5.05
N PHE A 102 -8.48 -16.36 -6.09
CA PHE A 102 -8.26 -15.67 -7.35
C PHE A 102 -9.36 -14.64 -7.55
N GLN A 103 -9.00 -13.41 -7.87
CA GLN A 103 -9.96 -12.38 -8.23
C GLN A 103 -9.36 -11.44 -9.26
N SER A 104 -10.21 -10.92 -10.14
CA SER A 104 -9.84 -9.85 -11.08
C SER A 104 -10.90 -8.77 -11.11
N LEU A 105 -10.48 -7.51 -11.17
CA LEU A 105 -11.36 -6.37 -11.22
C LEU A 105 -10.80 -5.32 -12.18
N SER A 106 -11.69 -4.71 -12.97
CA SER A 106 -11.40 -3.53 -13.76
C SER A 106 -12.17 -2.34 -13.20
N VAL A 107 -11.47 -1.24 -12.92
CA VAL A 107 -12.03 -0.01 -12.36
C VAL A 107 -11.77 1.14 -13.32
N PRO A 108 -12.82 1.78 -13.87
CA PRO A 108 -12.66 2.99 -14.67
C PRO A 108 -12.53 4.23 -13.78
N PHE A 109 -11.72 5.19 -14.21
CA PHE A 109 -11.71 6.53 -13.63
C PHE A 109 -11.45 7.55 -14.74
N GLU A 110 -12.46 8.38 -15.01
CA GLU A 110 -12.47 9.33 -16.14
C GLU A 110 -12.09 8.65 -17.48
N GLY A 111 -11.01 9.09 -18.13
CA GLY A 111 -10.50 8.55 -19.39
C GLY A 111 -9.61 7.31 -19.25
N SER A 112 -9.45 6.78 -18.04
CA SER A 112 -8.51 5.69 -17.73
C SER A 112 -9.24 4.43 -17.26
N LEU A 113 -8.64 3.27 -17.51
CA LEU A 113 -9.10 1.97 -17.04
C LEU A 113 -7.94 1.21 -16.39
N ALA A 114 -8.05 0.92 -15.09
CA ALA A 114 -7.11 0.04 -14.39
C ALA A 114 -7.68 -1.37 -14.31
N SER A 115 -6.87 -2.39 -14.59
CA SER A 115 -7.24 -3.80 -14.43
C SER A 115 -6.23 -4.51 -13.54
N VAL A 116 -6.72 -5.23 -12.53
CA VAL A 116 -5.90 -5.95 -11.56
C VAL A 116 -6.38 -7.39 -11.47
N ALA A 117 -5.45 -8.35 -11.47
CA ALA A 117 -5.70 -9.76 -11.20
C ALA A 117 -4.76 -10.24 -10.08
N ILE A 118 -5.32 -10.87 -9.05
CA ILE A 118 -4.61 -11.32 -7.85
C ILE A 118 -4.74 -12.83 -7.68
N ASP A 119 -3.63 -13.51 -7.39
CA ASP A 119 -3.58 -14.88 -6.85
C ASP A 119 -2.98 -14.84 -5.43
N LEU A 120 -3.80 -15.13 -4.42
CA LEU A 120 -3.35 -15.25 -3.02
C LEU A 120 -2.63 -16.59 -2.74
N SER A 121 -1.68 -16.97 -3.60
CA SER A 121 -0.99 -18.26 -3.50
C SER A 121 0.20 -18.30 -2.55
N GLY A 122 0.72 -17.14 -2.14
CA GLY A 122 1.98 -17.06 -1.40
C GLY A 122 3.25 -17.20 -2.24
N ARG A 123 3.15 -17.06 -3.56
CA ARG A 123 4.33 -16.96 -4.44
C ARG A 123 4.51 -15.49 -4.78
N GLY A 124 5.69 -14.92 -4.47
CA GLY A 124 5.99 -13.53 -4.79
C GLY A 124 6.13 -13.35 -6.29
N TYR A 125 5.22 -12.59 -6.91
CA TYR A 125 5.22 -12.28 -8.33
C TYR A 125 4.39 -11.02 -8.57
N ALA A 126 4.86 -10.14 -9.46
CA ALA A 126 4.12 -8.96 -9.89
C ALA A 126 4.43 -8.68 -11.37
N VAL A 127 3.41 -8.30 -12.12
CA VAL A 127 3.53 -7.73 -13.47
C VAL A 127 2.79 -6.41 -13.43
N LEU A 128 3.51 -5.34 -13.75
CA LEU A 128 2.98 -3.99 -13.79
C LEU A 128 3.11 -3.50 -15.23
N ASP A 129 1.98 -3.21 -15.86
CA ASP A 129 1.90 -2.69 -17.22
C ASP A 129 1.13 -1.36 -17.17
N PHE A 130 1.87 -0.26 -17.22
CA PHE A 130 1.34 1.09 -17.23
C PHE A 130 1.52 1.68 -18.63
N GLN A 131 0.42 1.92 -19.33
CA GLN A 131 0.45 2.59 -20.63
C GLN A 131 0.69 4.09 -20.46
N ASP A 132 1.43 4.70 -21.39
CA ASP A 132 1.59 6.14 -21.53
C ASP A 132 2.14 6.90 -20.30
N MET A 133 2.98 6.25 -19.50
CA MET A 133 3.84 6.93 -18.54
C MET A 133 5.05 7.51 -19.29
N ASP A 134 4.86 8.55 -20.10
CA ASP A 134 5.85 9.24 -20.97
C ASP A 134 7.09 9.81 -20.22
N ASN A 135 7.79 9.00 -19.41
CA ASN A 135 8.83 9.41 -18.46
C ASN A 135 8.43 10.58 -17.55
N LYS A 136 7.12 10.78 -17.34
CA LYS A 136 6.60 11.80 -16.44
C LYS A 136 6.51 11.20 -15.04
N THR A 137 7.14 11.86 -14.08
CA THR A 137 6.96 11.53 -12.68
C THR A 137 5.53 11.90 -12.28
N LEU A 138 4.86 11.03 -11.54
CA LEU A 138 3.58 11.39 -10.96
C LEU A 138 3.88 12.13 -9.66
N ALA A 139 3.90 13.48 -9.72
CA ALA A 139 4.24 14.34 -8.59
C ALA A 139 5.61 14.01 -7.95
N GLY A 140 6.63 13.74 -8.76
CA GLY A 140 7.96 13.39 -8.27
C GLY A 140 8.15 11.92 -7.88
N MET A 141 7.12 11.07 -8.00
CA MET A 141 7.31 9.62 -7.97
C MET A 141 7.92 9.16 -9.30
N ALA A 142 9.18 8.71 -9.25
CA ALA A 142 9.93 8.14 -10.36
C ALA A 142 10.57 6.82 -9.92
#